data_AF-A0A3B8NIM0-F1
#
_entry.id   AF-A0A3B8NIM0-F1
#
_cell.length_a   1.000
_cell.length_b   1.000
_cell.length_c   1.000
_cell.angle_alpha   90.00
_cell.angle_beta   90.00
_cell.angle_gamma   90.00
#
_symmetry.space_group_name_H-M   'P 1'
#
loop_
_entity.id
_entity.type
_entity.pdbx_description
1 polymer ?
#
loop_
_entity_poly.entity_id
_entity_poly.type
_entity_poly.pdbx_seq_one_letter_code
_entity_poly.pdbx_strand_id
1 'polypeptide(L)'
;MNYQNITLSIPKEVLRRAKHIAIERGTSLSGLLTHMLEELTEKEDKYRKAREYHLPMLDMFDLGTKGKITWSRSDLHRSSVAPRHWVAR
;
A
#
# COMPACT_ATOMS: atom_id res chain seq x y z
N MET A 1 -16.74 -5.78 -17.67
CA MET A 1 -17.04 -5.03 -16.43
C MET A 1 -18.53 -4.77 -16.39
N ASN A 2 -19.17 -5.03 -15.26
CA ASN A 2 -20.59 -4.70 -15.05
C ASN A 2 -20.66 -3.36 -14.32
N TYR A 3 -21.48 -2.42 -14.79
CA TYR A 3 -21.62 -1.10 -14.19
C TYR A 3 -22.98 -0.97 -13.53
N GLN A 4 -23.03 -0.34 -12.36
CA GLN A 4 -24.26 -0.02 -11.66
C GLN A 4 -24.39 1.51 -11.53
N ASN A 5 -25.49 2.06 -12.05
CA ASN A 5 -25.76 3.48 -11.94
C ASN A 5 -26.17 3.83 -10.50
N ILE A 6 -25.63 4.93 -10.00
CA ILE A 6 -25.94 5.47 -8.68
C ILE A 6 -26.36 6.93 -8.81
N THR A 7 -27.32 7.36 -7.98
CA THR A 7 -27.73 8.77 -7.87
C THR A 7 -27.10 9.36 -6.61
N LEU A 8 -26.36 10.45 -6.76
CA LEU A 8 -25.69 11.14 -5.65
C LEU A 8 -26.29 12.52 -5.45
N SER A 9 -26.68 12.84 -4.22
CA SER A 9 -27.02 14.21 -3.83
C SER A 9 -25.75 14.93 -3.41
N ILE A 10 -25.30 15.88 -4.23
CA ILE A 10 -24.06 16.64 -4.01
C ILE A 10 -24.40 18.13 -3.94
N PRO A 11 -23.84 18.90 -2.99
CA PRO A 11 -24.03 20.34 -2.94
C PRO A 11 -23.63 21.00 -4.28
N LYS A 12 -24.45 21.94 -4.77
CA LYS A 12 -24.25 22.59 -6.08
C LYS A 12 -22.84 23.16 -6.25
N GLU A 13 -22.28 23.77 -5.20
CA GLU A 13 -20.93 24.34 -5.24
C GLU A 13 -19.81 23.29 -5.32
N VAL A 14 -20.02 22.11 -4.74
CA VAL A 14 -19.08 21.00 -4.88
C VAL A 14 -19.16 20.45 -6.31
N LEU A 15 -20.37 20.26 -6.83
CA LEU A 15 -20.58 19.80 -8.20
C LEU A 15 -19.95 20.74 -9.23
N ARG A 16 -20.06 22.06 -9.04
CA ARG A 16 -19.46 23.07 -9.92
C ARG A 16 -17.93 22.95 -9.96
N ARG A 17 -17.29 22.87 -8.79
CA ARG A 17 -15.84 22.70 -8.69
C ARG A 17 -15.35 21.38 -9.27
N ALA A 18 -16.07 20.29 -9.00
CA ALA A 18 -15.74 18.96 -9.54
C ALA A 18 -15.78 18.94 -11.08
N LYS A 19 -16.75 19.64 -11.70
CA LYS A 19 -16.80 19.79 -13.16
C LYS A 19 -15.58 20.52 -13.72
N HIS A 20 -15.15 21.61 -13.09
CA HIS A 20 -13.93 22.30 -13.52
C HIS A 20 -12.70 21.38 -13.45
N ILE A 21 -12.53 20.65 -12.34
CA ILE A 21 -11.43 19.70 -12.19
C ILE A 21 -11.48 18.61 -13.27
N ALA A 22 -12.66 18.10 -13.58
CA ALA A 22 -12.81 17.09 -14.64
C ALA A 22 -12.38 17.65 -16.01
N ILE A 23 -12.76 18.88 -16.33
CA ILE A 23 -12.35 19.58 -17.56
C ILE A 23 -10.83 19.79 -17.59
N GLU A 24 -10.24 20.31 -16.52
CA GLU A 24 -8.79 20.52 -16.40
C GLU A 24 -7.99 19.22 -16.59
N ARG A 25 -8.55 18.10 -16.13
CA ARG A 25 -7.95 16.76 -16.27
C ARG A 25 -8.32 16.05 -17.58
N GLY A 26 -9.09 16.67 -18.46
CA GLY A 26 -9.53 16.08 -19.72
C GLY A 26 -10.42 14.83 -19.57
N THR A 27 -11.20 14.75 -18.48
CA THR A 27 -12.08 13.61 -18.19
C THR A 27 -13.53 14.06 -17.95
N SER A 28 -14.45 13.10 -17.92
CA SER A 28 -15.84 13.36 -17.53
C SER A 28 -15.98 13.40 -16.01
N LEU A 29 -17.06 14.01 -15.51
CA LEU A 29 -17.35 13.98 -14.07
C LEU A 29 -17.52 12.54 -13.55
N SER A 30 -18.23 11.69 -14.31
CA SER A 30 -18.38 10.28 -13.95
C SER A 30 -17.03 9.56 -13.95
N GLY A 31 -16.18 9.80 -14.94
CA GLY A 31 -14.83 9.22 -15.00
C GLY A 31 -13.96 9.65 -13.82
N LEU A 32 -14.02 10.93 -13.44
CA LEU A 32 -13.34 11.45 -12.25
C LEU A 32 -13.82 10.74 -10.98
N LEU A 33 -15.14 10.59 -10.80
CA LEU A 33 -15.71 9.91 -9.64
C LEU A 33 -15.35 8.43 -9.60
N THR A 34 -15.42 7.73 -10.74
CA THR A 34 -15.00 6.33 -10.86
C THR A 34 -13.55 6.16 -10.44
N HIS A 35 -12.66 7.00 -10.96
CA HIS A 35 -11.23 6.90 -10.64
C HIS A 35 -10.95 7.13 -9.14
N MET A 36 -11.59 8.12 -8.51
CA MET A 36 -11.43 8.33 -7.07
C MET A 36 -11.96 7.14 -6.24
N LEU A 37 -13.05 6.52 -6.66
CA LEU A 37 -13.59 5.33 -5.99
C LEU A 37 -12.64 4.14 -6.14
N GLU A 38 -12.10 3.92 -7.34
CA GLU A 38 -11.12 2.87 -7.61
C GLU A 38 -9.87 3.06 -6.73
N GLU A 39 -9.28 4.26 -6.72
CA GLU A 39 -8.12 4.58 -5.88
C GLU A 39 -8.40 4.34 -4.39
N LEU A 40 -9.58 4.75 -3.91
CA LEU A 40 -9.98 4.55 -2.53
C LEU A 40 -10.07 3.06 -2.16
N THR A 41 -10.71 2.26 -3.02
CA THR A 41 -10.82 0.81 -2.80
C THR A 41 -9.48 0.09 -2.92
N GLU A 42 -8.63 0.50 -3.86
CA GLU A 42 -7.34 -0.14 -4.09
C GLU A 42 -6.40 0.13 -2.90
N LYS A 43 -6.44 1.34 -2.34
CA LYS A 43 -5.67 1.70 -1.15
C LYS A 43 -6.04 0.84 0.05
N GLU A 44 -7.34 0.64 0.28
CA GLU A 44 -7.84 -0.19 1.38
C GLU A 44 -7.43 -1.67 1.18
N ASP A 45 -7.57 -2.18 -0.04
CA ASP A 45 -7.18 -3.54 -0.41
C ASP A 45 -5.69 -3.80 -0.24
N LYS A 46 -4.84 -2.86 -0.66
CA LYS A 46 -3.38 -2.98 -0.56
C LYS A 46 -2.93 -3.10 0.90
N TYR A 47 -3.44 -2.23 1.77
CA TYR A 47 -3.09 -2.29 3.19
C TYR A 47 -3.57 -3.59 3.84
N ARG A 48 -4.83 -3.97 3.60
CA ARG A 48 -5.40 -5.20 4.14
C ARG A 48 -4.64 -6.43 3.69
N LYS A 49 -4.34 -6.56 2.39
CA LYS A 49 -3.54 -7.67 1.85
C LYS A 49 -2.14 -7.73 2.45
N ALA A 50 -1.45 -6.59 2.56
CA ALA A 50 -0.13 -6.54 3.17
C ALA A 50 -0.18 -6.99 4.64
N ARG A 51 -1.19 -6.52 5.39
CA ARG A 51 -1.40 -6.93 6.78
C ARG A 51 -1.69 -8.42 6.92
N GLU A 52 -2.62 -8.96 6.13
CA GLU A 52 -2.97 -10.38 6.14
C GLU A 52 -1.80 -11.28 5.74
N TYR A 53 -0.94 -10.81 4.83
CA TYR A 53 0.25 -11.55 4.42
C TYR A 53 1.37 -11.52 5.46
N HIS A 54 1.65 -10.36 6.06
CA HIS A 54 2.79 -10.18 6.95
C HIS A 54 2.51 -10.56 8.41
N LEU A 55 1.27 -10.49 8.91
CA LEU A 55 0.96 -10.87 10.28
C LEU A 55 1.32 -12.34 10.58
N PRO A 56 0.92 -13.33 9.76
CA PRO A 56 1.34 -14.72 9.97
C PRO A 56 2.85 -14.91 9.85
N MET A 57 3.51 -14.06 9.07
CA MET A 57 4.96 -14.09 8.87
C MET A 57 5.72 -13.75 10.17
N LEU A 58 5.16 -12.90 11.03
CA LEU A 58 5.73 -12.57 12.33
C LEU A 58 5.80 -13.78 13.27
N ASP A 59 4.83 -14.69 13.17
CA ASP A 59 4.77 -15.90 13.99
C ASP A 59 5.51 -17.10 13.37
N MET A 60 5.83 -17.03 12.07
CA MET A 60 6.47 -18.11 11.32
C MET A 60 7.98 -18.17 11.51
N PHE A 61 8.64 -17.02 11.70
CA PHE A 61 10.09 -16.95 11.83
C PHE A 61 10.52 -16.82 13.29
N ASP A 62 11.31 -17.77 13.78
CA ASP A 62 12.11 -17.52 14.99
C ASP A 62 13.22 -16.54 14.64
N LEU A 63 13.02 -15.28 15.03
CA LEU A 63 13.98 -14.19 14.81
C LEU A 63 15.27 -14.36 15.64
N GLY A 64 15.38 -15.42 16.45
CA GLY A 64 16.58 -15.78 17.20
C GLY A 64 16.93 -14.82 18.33
N THR A 65 16.11 -13.79 18.56
CA THR A 65 16.34 -12.77 19.61
C THR A 65 15.80 -13.23 20.96
N LYS A 66 14.86 -14.17 21.02
CA LYS A 66 14.16 -14.55 22.27
C LYS A 66 13.65 -13.34 23.06
N GLY A 67 13.29 -12.26 22.37
CA GLY A 67 12.86 -10.99 22.97
C GLY A 67 13.98 -10.10 23.52
N LYS A 68 15.27 -10.45 23.33
CA LYS A 68 16.43 -9.66 23.74
C LYS A 68 17.36 -9.42 22.57
N ILE A 69 17.58 -8.16 22.24
CA ILE A 69 18.55 -7.76 21.20
C ILE A 69 19.92 -7.69 21.86
N THR A 70 20.87 -8.51 21.40
CA THR A 70 22.24 -8.59 21.94
C THR A 70 23.27 -7.91 21.04
N TRP A 71 22.87 -7.46 19.85
CA TRP A 71 23.73 -6.87 18.84
C TRP A 71 23.52 -5.36 18.75
N SER A 72 24.61 -4.61 18.54
CA SER A 72 24.56 -3.20 18.16
C SER A 72 24.50 -3.04 16.63
N ARG A 73 24.10 -1.85 16.14
CA ARG A 73 24.11 -1.53 14.71
C ARG A 73 25.50 -1.76 14.08
N SER A 74 26.57 -1.49 14.83
CA SER A 74 27.95 -1.69 14.42
C SER A 74 28.31 -3.16 14.25
N ASP A 75 27.74 -4.04 15.08
CA ASP A 75 27.95 -5.49 15.00
C ASP A 75 27.26 -6.09 13.77
N LEU A 76 26.06 -5.61 13.44
CA LEU A 76 25.35 -6.00 12.21
C LEU A 76 26.08 -5.55 10.94
N HIS A 77 26.62 -4.33 10.93
CA HIS A 77 27.39 -3.81 9.79
C HIS A 77 28.69 -4.59 9.56
N ARG A 78 29.32 -5.10 10.62
CA ARG A 78 30.50 -5.97 10.50
C ARG A 78 30.14 -7.36 9.95
N SER A 79 28.91 -7.81 10.18
CA SER A 79 28.41 -9.14 9.82
C SER A 79 27.91 -9.27 8.38
N SER A 80 27.77 -8.16 7.64
CA SER A 80 27.45 -8.17 6.20
C SER A 80 28.63 -8.52 5.30
N VAL A 81 29.80 -8.81 5.87
CA VAL A 81 30.89 -9.47 5.13
C VAL A 81 30.58 -10.96 5.11
N ALA A 82 30.11 -11.45 3.95
CA ALA A 82 29.75 -12.84 3.74
C ALA A 82 30.79 -13.81 4.36
N PRO A 83 30.36 -14.87 5.06
CA PRO A 83 31.29 -15.77 5.69
C PRO A 83 32.12 -16.48 4.61
N ARG A 84 33.45 -16.48 4.79
CA ARG A 84 34.46 -16.99 3.85
C ARG A 84 34.29 -18.45 3.40
N HIS A 85 33.34 -19.20 3.95
CA HIS A 85 33.04 -20.58 3.52
C HIS A 85 32.15 -20.66 2.27
N TRP A 86 31.58 -19.54 1.80
CA TRP A 86 30.85 -19.47 0.52
C TRP A 86 31.74 -19.26 -0.71
N VAL A 87 33.08 -19.22 -0.53
CA VAL A 87 34.06 -19.22 -1.62
C VAL A 87 34.84 -20.53 -1.60
N ALA A 88 34.17 -21.64 -1.96
CA ALA A 88 34.78 -22.84 -2.56
C ALA A 88 33.75 -23.99 -2.69
N ARG A 89 32.93 -23.95 -3.74
CA ARG A 89 32.86 -25.00 -4.77
C ARG A 89 31.90 -24.61 -5.88
#